data_AF-H0QQQ9-F1
#
_entry.id   AF-H0QQQ9-F1
#
_cell.length_a   1.000
_cell.length_b   1.000
_cell.length_c   1.000
_cell.angle_alpha   90.00
_cell.angle_beta   90.00
_cell.angle_gamma   90.00
#
_symmetry.space_group_name_H-M   'P 1'
#
loop_
_entity.id
_entity.type
_entity.pdbx_description
1 polymer ?
#
loop_
_entity_poly.entity_id
_entity_poly.type
_entity_poly.pdbx_seq_one_letter_code
_entity_poly.pdbx_strand_id
1 'polypeptide(L)'
;MSHPGPTPPPPSDYTTYGAPQYANGQLLDGQNAGQAYPGQYGAFPGQYGAEPQKSFLVTWLFSLLLGGLGVDRFYLGKIGTGIAKLLTLGGLGIWSLVDLIVTLAGRQTDKNRRPLAGYAQHKKVAVVVTVVLLVVNLVIGVFSGIAAATIVRQAATPPIISAAPVTQESAASSSAEPTTTEEAAAGEDRPHLKAQTLTGTGDDVKTVDLKGLPAVVTFTCKACSGNTVLETNGAEILLVNTTGAYAGSHLVDTSAGAPTTEFNVSADSAWTLKIEDIDNVPSSTDKVSGHGDKVLYWDVASDKATITNKGESNFVVQGFGSEVPELAVNKIGDYSGTVQLTPGFVQVNSDGDWTITAK
;
A
#
# COMPACT_ATOMS: atom_id res chain seq x y z
N MET A 1 -9.99 21.58 -67.13
CA MET A 1 -10.40 21.63 -65.72
C MET A 1 -10.33 20.23 -65.16
N SER A 2 -9.40 19.97 -64.25
CA SER A 2 -9.39 18.88 -63.24
C SER A 2 -8.01 18.88 -62.58
N HIS A 3 -7.90 19.45 -61.38
CA HIS A 3 -6.71 19.36 -60.54
C HIS A 3 -6.63 17.97 -59.88
N PRO A 4 -5.45 17.34 -59.77
CA PRO A 4 -5.26 16.19 -58.89
C PRO A 4 -5.28 16.66 -57.43
N GLY A 5 -6.08 16.00 -56.59
CA GLY A 5 -6.22 16.28 -55.16
C GLY A 5 -4.98 15.91 -54.34
N PRO A 6 -4.85 16.43 -53.10
CA PRO A 6 -3.69 16.19 -52.25
C PRO A 6 -3.62 14.75 -51.75
N THR A 7 -2.40 14.19 -51.73
CA THR A 7 -2.06 12.87 -51.19
C THR A 7 -2.17 12.84 -49.66
N PRO A 8 -2.58 11.72 -49.05
CA PRO A 8 -2.68 11.58 -47.59
C PRO A 8 -1.29 11.56 -46.91
N PRO A 9 -1.17 12.06 -45.67
CA PRO A 9 0.09 12.01 -44.91
C PRO A 9 0.45 10.58 -44.46
N PRO A 10 1.75 10.28 -44.28
CA PRO A 10 2.22 8.97 -43.81
C PRO A 10 1.84 8.71 -42.33
N PRO A 11 1.74 7.43 -41.91
CA PRO A 11 1.37 7.06 -40.55
C PRO A 11 2.41 7.54 -39.54
N SER A 12 1.95 8.14 -38.45
CA SER A 12 2.77 8.60 -37.33
C SER A 12 3.24 7.44 -36.47
N ASP A 13 4.57 7.27 -36.37
CA ASP A 13 5.25 6.36 -35.45
C ASP A 13 4.89 6.69 -33.99
N TYR A 14 4.17 5.79 -33.32
CA TYR A 14 3.92 5.81 -31.89
C TYR A 14 5.10 5.17 -31.16
N THR A 15 6.14 5.94 -30.88
CA THR A 15 7.07 5.62 -29.79
C THR A 15 7.44 6.89 -29.02
N THR A 16 7.27 6.83 -27.70
CA THR A 16 7.85 7.67 -26.62
C THR A 16 6.80 8.22 -25.67
N TYR A 17 6.47 7.44 -24.64
CA TYR A 17 5.94 7.97 -23.39
C TYR A 17 7.04 8.81 -22.72
N GLY A 18 6.83 10.13 -22.72
CA GLY A 18 7.66 11.08 -21.98
C GLY A 18 7.39 11.00 -20.49
N ALA A 19 8.47 10.84 -19.70
CA ALA A 19 8.43 11.05 -18.26
C ALA A 19 8.20 12.54 -17.95
N PRO A 20 7.37 12.90 -16.93
CA PRO A 20 7.15 14.29 -16.57
C PRO A 20 8.43 14.95 -16.05
N GLN A 21 8.79 16.05 -16.71
CA GLN A 21 9.88 16.95 -16.34
C GLN A 21 9.42 17.82 -15.16
N TYR A 22 10.08 17.70 -14.01
CA TYR A 22 9.93 18.67 -12.93
C TYR A 22 10.63 19.96 -13.32
N ALA A 23 9.88 21.05 -13.35
CA ALA A 23 10.38 22.40 -13.55
C ALA A 23 11.28 22.79 -12.36
N ASN A 24 12.60 22.85 -12.59
CA ASN A 24 13.52 23.49 -11.65
C ASN A 24 13.71 24.96 -12.06
N GLY A 25 13.45 25.83 -11.08
CA GLY A 25 13.66 27.25 -11.16
C GLY A 25 15.11 27.62 -11.50
N GLN A 26 15.19 28.60 -12.39
CA GLN A 26 16.23 29.61 -12.59
C GLN A 26 17.46 29.52 -11.66
N LEU A 27 18.61 29.20 -12.28
CA LEU A 27 19.91 29.67 -11.79
C LEU A 27 20.47 30.67 -12.81
N LEU A 28 20.70 31.88 -12.31
CA LEU A 28 21.36 32.98 -13.00
C LEU A 28 22.87 32.75 -13.05
N ASP A 29 23.39 33.07 -14.24
CA ASP A 29 24.70 33.65 -14.57
C ASP A 29 25.96 32.77 -14.57
N GLY A 30 26.74 32.92 -15.65
CA GLY A 30 27.96 32.14 -15.91
C GLY A 30 28.34 31.96 -17.40
N GLN A 31 28.25 33.04 -18.17
CA GLN A 31 28.88 33.40 -19.46
C GLN A 31 29.89 32.47 -20.20
N ASN A 32 29.79 32.57 -21.54
CA ASN A 32 30.76 32.30 -22.65
C ASN A 32 30.97 30.83 -23.11
N ALA A 33 30.42 30.44 -24.27
CA ALA A 33 30.91 30.61 -25.67
C ALA A 33 31.66 29.34 -26.14
N GLY A 34 31.47 28.76 -27.33
CA GLY A 34 30.83 29.20 -28.56
C GLY A 34 30.49 28.04 -29.51
N GLN A 35 30.12 28.40 -30.73
CA GLN A 35 29.38 27.62 -31.73
C GLN A 35 30.18 26.64 -32.61
N ALA A 36 29.41 25.74 -33.25
CA ALA A 36 29.41 25.36 -34.68
C ALA A 36 29.90 23.94 -35.10
N TYR A 37 29.03 23.31 -35.92
CA TYR A 37 28.96 22.01 -36.63
C TYR A 37 30.14 21.65 -37.56
N PRO A 38 30.16 20.53 -38.36
CA PRO A 38 29.27 19.33 -38.46
C PRO A 38 30.02 17.97 -38.55
N GLY A 39 29.27 16.87 -38.44
CA GLY A 39 29.49 15.67 -39.27
C GLY A 39 29.97 14.39 -38.60
N GLN A 40 29.56 13.29 -39.23
CA GLN A 40 30.15 11.94 -39.24
C GLN A 40 29.48 10.86 -38.39
N TYR A 41 28.77 9.99 -39.11
CA TYR A 41 28.26 8.68 -38.69
C TYR A 41 29.36 7.87 -37.97
N GLY A 42 29.11 7.58 -36.70
CA GLY A 42 29.87 6.62 -35.90
C GLY A 42 28.89 5.72 -35.17
N ALA A 43 28.93 4.42 -35.47
CA ALA A 43 28.19 3.40 -34.76
C ALA A 43 28.57 3.40 -33.27
N PHE A 44 27.59 3.53 -32.37
CA PHE A 44 27.81 3.31 -30.94
C PHE A 44 27.25 1.94 -30.53
N PRO A 45 28.07 1.06 -29.89
CA PRO A 45 27.59 -0.19 -29.31
C PRO A 45 26.76 0.09 -28.06
N GLY A 46 25.83 -0.80 -27.76
CA GLY A 46 24.68 -0.59 -26.88
C GLY A 46 24.97 0.04 -25.51
N GLN A 47 24.18 1.06 -25.17
CA GLN A 47 23.93 1.44 -23.79
C GLN A 47 22.88 0.49 -23.20
N TYR A 48 23.34 -0.54 -22.50
CA TYR A 48 22.54 -1.12 -21.43
C TYR A 48 22.38 -0.06 -20.33
N GLY A 49 21.14 0.17 -19.92
CA GLY A 49 20.74 1.26 -19.04
C GLY A 49 21.60 1.38 -17.79
N ALA A 50 21.87 2.62 -17.39
CA ALA A 50 22.46 2.90 -16.09
C ALA A 50 21.55 2.31 -15.00
N GLU A 51 22.08 1.33 -14.25
CA GLU A 51 21.42 0.71 -13.09
C GLU A 51 20.74 1.77 -12.20
N PRO A 52 19.44 1.61 -11.85
CA PRO A 52 18.72 2.54 -10.98
C PRO A 52 19.49 2.87 -9.71
N GLN A 53 19.50 4.14 -9.32
CA GLN A 53 20.15 4.59 -8.08
C GLN A 53 19.50 3.92 -6.87
N LYS A 54 20.31 3.51 -5.89
CA LYS A 54 19.80 2.84 -4.68
C LYS A 54 19.15 3.88 -3.76
N SER A 55 18.01 3.51 -3.18
CA SER A 55 17.20 4.40 -2.35
C SER A 55 17.81 4.58 -0.96
N PHE A 56 17.87 5.83 -0.48
CA PHE A 56 18.30 6.16 0.89
C PHE A 56 17.37 5.54 1.93
N LEU A 57 16.05 5.65 1.72
CA LEU A 57 15.05 5.21 2.69
C LEU A 57 15.10 3.68 2.87
N VAL A 58 15.21 2.94 1.77
CA VAL A 58 15.36 1.48 1.79
C VAL A 58 16.67 1.07 2.48
N THR A 59 17.78 1.75 2.16
CA THR A 59 19.08 1.47 2.80
C THR A 59 19.04 1.75 4.31
N TRP A 60 18.44 2.87 4.72
CA TRP A 60 18.27 3.24 6.13
C TRP A 60 17.38 2.24 6.87
N LEU A 61 16.25 1.83 6.29
CA LEU A 61 15.34 0.85 6.88
C LEU A 61 16.01 -0.51 7.09
N PHE A 62 16.78 -0.98 6.09
CA PHE A 62 17.56 -2.20 6.23
C PHE A 62 18.68 -2.08 7.25
N SER A 63 19.31 -0.91 7.37
CA SER A 63 20.34 -0.68 8.39
C SER A 63 19.74 -0.67 9.81
N LEU A 64 18.51 -0.16 9.96
CA LEU A 64 17.81 -0.06 11.24
C LEU A 64 17.23 -1.41 11.71
N LEU A 65 16.56 -2.15 10.82
CA LEU A 65 15.85 -3.40 11.19
C LEU A 65 16.70 -4.65 11.00
N LEU A 66 17.59 -4.65 9.99
CA LEU A 66 18.34 -5.83 9.55
C LEU A 66 19.86 -5.57 9.56
N GLY A 67 20.31 -4.52 10.26
CA GLY A 67 21.71 -4.10 10.28
C GLY A 67 22.64 -5.15 10.88
N GLY A 68 22.15 -6.02 11.77
CA GLY A 68 22.88 -7.16 12.32
C GLY A 68 23.16 -8.27 11.30
N LEU A 69 22.31 -8.41 10.28
CA LEU A 69 22.43 -9.39 9.21
C LEU A 69 23.15 -8.84 7.96
N GLY A 70 23.47 -7.54 7.94
CA GLY A 70 24.22 -6.91 6.84
C GLY A 70 23.44 -6.71 5.53
N VAL A 71 22.10 -6.79 5.58
CA VAL A 71 21.19 -6.62 4.42
C VAL A 71 21.36 -5.26 3.75
N ASP A 72 21.67 -4.22 4.53
CA ASP A 72 22.02 -2.89 4.06
C ASP A 72 23.20 -2.88 3.08
N ARG A 73 24.24 -3.68 3.35
CA ARG A 73 25.44 -3.78 2.49
C ARG A 73 25.20 -4.64 1.25
N PHE A 74 24.38 -5.67 1.36
CA PHE A 74 23.95 -6.46 0.20
C PHE A 74 23.14 -5.60 -0.79
N TYR A 75 22.23 -4.78 -0.28
CA TYR A 75 21.43 -3.85 -1.09
C TYR A 75 22.30 -2.81 -1.85
N LEU A 76 23.37 -2.33 -1.22
CA LEU A 76 24.33 -1.42 -1.83
C LEU A 76 25.29 -2.09 -2.83
N GLY A 77 25.20 -3.41 -3.01
CA GLY A 77 26.08 -4.20 -3.85
C GLY A 77 27.47 -4.44 -3.24
N LYS A 78 27.66 -4.17 -1.94
CA LYS A 78 28.91 -4.37 -1.20
C LYS A 78 28.95 -5.75 -0.55
N ILE A 79 28.80 -6.80 -1.37
CA ILE A 79 28.63 -8.20 -0.96
C ILE A 79 29.76 -8.65 -0.03
N GLY A 80 31.02 -8.30 -0.32
CA GLY A 80 32.16 -8.66 0.53
C GLY A 80 32.05 -8.14 1.97
N THR A 81 31.62 -6.89 2.16
CA THR A 81 31.41 -6.33 3.51
C THR A 81 30.16 -6.88 4.19
N GLY A 82 29.15 -7.31 3.43
CA GLY A 82 27.97 -8.00 3.96
C GLY A 82 28.31 -9.39 4.49
N ILE A 83 29.12 -10.16 3.76
CA ILE A 83 29.60 -11.47 4.21
C ILE A 83 30.48 -11.34 5.45
N ALA A 84 31.37 -10.34 5.50
CA ALA A 84 32.19 -10.07 6.68
C ALA A 84 31.35 -9.76 7.93
N LYS A 85 30.24 -9.01 7.78
CA LYS A 85 29.27 -8.79 8.86
C LYS A 85 28.60 -10.09 9.33
N LEU A 86 28.19 -10.96 8.40
CA LEU A 86 27.56 -12.23 8.76
C LEU A 86 28.51 -13.15 9.52
N LEU A 87 29.77 -13.26 9.06
CA LEU A 87 30.78 -14.08 9.72
C LEU A 87 31.18 -13.55 11.10
N THR A 88 31.02 -12.24 11.33
CA THR A 88 31.25 -11.61 12.63
C THR A 88 29.99 -11.52 13.49
N LEU A 89 28.89 -12.18 13.10
CA LEU A 89 27.58 -12.10 13.76
C LEU A 89 27.13 -10.65 14.01
N GLY A 90 27.30 -9.79 13.00
CA GLY A 90 26.98 -8.36 13.08
C GLY A 90 27.92 -7.56 13.98
N GLY A 91 29.05 -8.13 14.41
CA GLY A 91 30.07 -7.46 15.23
C GLY A 91 29.54 -6.96 16.58
N LEU A 92 28.68 -7.74 17.25
CA LEU A 92 27.98 -7.36 18.50
C LEU A 92 27.14 -6.07 18.38
N GLY A 93 26.66 -5.75 17.18
CA GLY A 93 25.84 -4.55 16.91
C GLY A 93 26.65 -3.27 16.65
N ILE A 94 27.97 -3.27 16.89
CA ILE A 94 28.84 -2.11 16.64
C ILE A 94 28.91 -1.80 15.14
N TRP A 95 29.05 -2.83 14.30
CA TRP A 95 29.08 -2.66 12.85
C TRP A 95 27.76 -2.13 12.30
N SER A 96 26.64 -2.59 12.85
CA SER A 96 25.30 -2.13 12.48
C SER A 96 25.09 -0.67 12.87
N LEU A 97 25.55 -0.27 14.07
CA LEU A 97 25.47 1.11 14.55
C LEU A 97 26.31 2.08 13.72
N VAL A 98 27.56 1.72 13.40
CA VAL A 98 28.42 2.54 12.54
C VAL A 98 27.77 2.75 11.18
N ASP A 99 27.17 1.71 10.62
CA ASP A 99 26.53 1.78 9.31
C ASP A 99 25.26 2.61 9.31
N LEU A 100 24.48 2.54 10.39
CA LEU A 100 23.32 3.39 10.58
C LEU A 100 23.75 4.87 10.64
N ILE A 101 24.80 5.20 11.39
CA ILE A 101 25.35 6.56 11.49
C ILE A 101 25.87 7.05 10.14
N VAL A 102 26.65 6.23 9.41
CA VAL A 102 27.19 6.59 8.09
C VAL A 102 26.07 6.82 7.07
N THR A 103 24.99 6.03 7.17
CA THR A 103 23.80 6.19 6.32
C THR A 103 23.06 7.49 6.67
N LEU A 104 22.77 7.74 7.95
CA LEU A 104 22.13 8.97 8.42
C LEU A 104 22.95 10.23 8.12
N ALA A 105 24.28 10.14 8.13
CA ALA A 105 25.18 11.23 7.76
C ALA A 105 25.24 11.49 6.24
N GLY A 106 24.60 10.67 5.42
CA GLY A 106 24.59 10.80 3.96
C GLY A 106 25.92 10.46 3.29
N ARG A 107 26.85 9.83 4.01
CA ARG A 107 28.17 9.45 3.48
C ARG A 107 28.19 8.05 2.86
N GLN A 108 27.04 7.39 2.87
CA GLN A 108 26.87 6.05 2.30
C GLN A 108 26.76 6.13 0.78
N THR A 109 27.53 5.29 0.08
CA THR A 109 27.50 5.18 -1.38
C THR A 109 27.23 3.75 -1.83
N ASP A 110 26.69 3.58 -3.03
CA ASP A 110 26.58 2.26 -3.69
C ASP A 110 27.96 1.73 -4.14
N LYS A 111 28.00 0.52 -4.71
CA LYS A 111 29.20 -0.09 -5.31
C LYS A 111 29.86 0.78 -6.39
N ASN A 112 29.09 1.66 -7.04
CA ASN A 112 29.53 2.56 -8.10
C ASN A 112 29.91 3.96 -7.57
N ARG A 113 30.08 4.11 -6.23
CA ARG A 113 30.40 5.38 -5.56
C ARG A 113 29.33 6.47 -5.73
N ARG A 114 28.11 6.13 -6.14
CA ARG A 114 27.01 7.08 -6.28
C ARG A 114 26.34 7.34 -4.92
N PRO A 115 25.90 8.57 -4.64
CA PRO A 115 25.11 8.87 -3.46
C PRO A 115 23.75 8.19 -3.53
N LEU A 116 23.10 8.03 -2.36
CA LEU A 116 21.78 7.42 -2.28
C LEU A 116 20.70 8.41 -2.71
N ALA A 117 19.76 7.95 -3.53
CA ALA A 117 18.64 8.77 -4.01
C ALA A 117 17.70 9.13 -2.84
N GLY A 118 17.16 10.36 -2.85
CA GLY A 118 16.17 10.81 -1.86
C GLY A 118 16.73 11.19 -0.48
N TYR A 119 18.05 11.23 -0.29
CA TYR A 119 18.66 11.60 1.00
C TYR A 119 18.20 12.96 1.53
N ALA A 120 18.24 14.01 0.69
CA ALA A 120 17.88 15.36 1.11
C ALA A 120 16.41 15.48 1.57
N GLN A 121 15.52 14.73 0.93
CA GLN A 121 14.08 14.71 1.20
C GLN A 121 13.75 13.95 2.50
N HIS A 122 14.36 12.77 2.69
CA HIS A 122 13.96 11.86 3.77
C HIS A 122 14.88 11.89 5.00
N LYS A 123 16.01 12.63 4.98
CA LYS A 123 16.93 12.69 6.14
C LYS A 123 16.24 13.12 7.44
N LYS A 124 15.32 14.09 7.37
CA LYS A 124 14.64 14.61 8.56
C LYS A 124 13.78 13.52 9.20
N VAL A 125 12.99 12.84 8.36
CA VAL A 125 12.13 11.71 8.78
C VAL A 125 12.99 10.57 9.35
N ALA A 126 14.04 10.17 8.64
CA ALA A 126 14.92 9.08 9.07
C ALA A 126 15.58 9.37 10.43
N VAL A 127 16.05 10.60 10.67
CA VAL A 127 16.64 11.02 11.95
C VAL A 127 15.58 11.01 13.05
N VAL A 128 14.41 11.62 12.82
CA VAL A 128 13.33 11.68 13.83
C VAL A 128 12.89 10.28 14.23
N VAL A 129 12.60 9.40 13.27
CA VAL A 129 12.17 8.02 13.55
C VAL A 129 13.25 7.24 14.30
N THR A 130 14.52 7.39 13.91
CA THR A 130 15.64 6.71 14.61
C THR A 130 15.74 7.18 16.06
N VAL A 131 15.65 8.49 16.32
CA VAL A 131 15.71 9.04 17.69
C VAL A 131 14.52 8.57 18.52
N VAL A 132 13.31 8.63 17.98
CA VAL A 132 12.09 8.15 18.66
C VAL A 132 12.23 6.69 19.05
N LEU A 133 12.67 5.83 18.14
CA LEU A 133 12.86 4.41 18.43
C LEU A 133 13.92 4.17 19.51
N LEU A 134 15.03 4.91 19.52
CA LEU A 134 16.04 4.78 20.58
C LEU A 134 15.50 5.21 21.95
N VAL A 135 14.71 6.29 22.01
CA VAL A 135 14.08 6.77 23.25
C VAL A 135 13.04 5.75 23.75
N VAL A 136 12.19 5.23 22.85
CA VAL A 136 11.18 4.22 23.20
C VAL A 136 11.86 2.95 23.75
N ASN A 137 12.91 2.46 23.10
CA ASN A 137 13.67 1.31 23.60
C ASN A 137 14.35 1.57 24.95
N LEU A 138 14.87 2.79 25.18
CA LEU A 138 15.43 3.18 26.47
C LEU A 138 14.36 3.16 27.58
N VAL A 139 13.19 3.73 27.31
CA VAL A 139 12.06 3.76 28.26
C VAL A 139 11.59 2.34 28.59
N ILE A 140 11.39 1.49 27.58
CA ILE A 140 11.01 0.08 27.77
C ILE A 140 12.05 -0.69 28.60
N GLY A 141 13.34 -0.46 28.34
CA GLY A 141 14.44 -1.06 29.12
C GLY A 141 14.45 -0.65 30.58
N VAL A 142 14.17 0.62 30.89
CA VAL A 142 14.07 1.13 32.28
C VAL A 142 12.88 0.51 33.01
N PHE A 143 11.72 0.33 32.35
CA PHE A 143 10.55 -0.33 32.93
C PHE A 143 10.75 -1.84 33.15
N SER A 144 11.50 -2.50 32.27
CA SER A 144 11.77 -3.96 32.37
C SER A 144 12.86 -4.30 33.41
N GLY A 145 13.76 -3.36 33.71
CA GLY A 145 14.78 -3.50 34.76
C GLY A 145 14.23 -3.53 36.19
N ILE A 146 13.00 -3.08 36.42
CA ILE A 146 12.34 -3.11 37.74
C ILE A 146 11.64 -4.47 37.99
N ALA A 147 11.36 -5.27 36.94
CA ALA A 147 10.69 -6.57 37.06
C ALA A 147 11.67 -7.77 37.24
N ALA A 148 12.97 -7.60 36.97
CA ALA A 148 13.95 -8.69 37.00
C ALA A 148 14.68 -8.88 38.36
N ALA A 149 14.40 -8.05 39.37
CA ALA A 149 15.06 -8.15 40.68
C ALA A 149 14.33 -9.03 41.72
N THR A 150 13.18 -9.64 41.38
CA THR A 150 12.35 -10.41 42.34
C THR A 150 12.26 -11.91 42.10
N ILE A 151 12.95 -12.48 41.10
CA ILE A 151 12.95 -13.95 40.86
C ILE A 151 14.36 -14.53 41.09
N VAL A 152 14.88 -14.36 42.30
CA VAL A 152 15.92 -15.24 42.84
C VAL A 152 15.50 -15.64 44.25
N ARG A 153 14.57 -16.58 44.37
CA ARG A 153 14.38 -17.49 45.51
C ARG A 153 13.22 -18.45 45.25
N GLN A 154 13.52 -19.59 44.67
CA GLN A 154 13.05 -20.91 45.13
C GLN A 154 13.60 -21.99 44.19
N ALA A 155 14.81 -22.44 44.50
CA ALA A 155 15.27 -23.76 44.11
C ALA A 155 15.35 -24.57 45.41
N ALA A 156 14.48 -25.58 45.56
CA ALA A 156 14.74 -26.85 46.24
C ALA A 156 13.43 -27.49 46.75
N THR A 157 12.85 -28.41 45.98
CA THR A 157 12.22 -29.61 46.56
C THR A 157 12.36 -30.77 45.56
N PRO A 158 12.93 -31.94 45.95
CA PRO A 158 13.16 -33.08 45.05
C PRO A 158 11.91 -33.96 44.83
N PRO A 159 11.89 -34.84 43.82
CA PRO A 159 10.69 -35.60 43.44
C PRO A 159 10.46 -36.82 44.35
N ILE A 160 9.20 -37.06 44.73
CA ILE A 160 8.78 -38.30 45.38
C ILE A 160 8.18 -39.23 44.32
N ILE A 161 8.83 -40.37 44.14
CA ILE A 161 8.38 -41.56 43.41
C ILE A 161 7.27 -42.23 44.24
N SER A 162 6.11 -42.52 43.66
CA SER A 162 5.25 -43.60 44.15
C SER A 162 4.38 -44.17 43.03
N ALA A 163 4.36 -45.49 42.98
CA ALA A 163 3.91 -46.34 41.88
C ALA A 163 2.39 -46.53 41.82
N ALA A 164 1.89 -46.78 40.61
CA ALA A 164 0.56 -47.30 40.32
C ALA A 164 0.37 -48.75 40.88
N PRO A 165 -0.87 -49.26 40.93
CA PRO A 165 -1.31 -50.02 39.76
C PRO A 165 -2.78 -49.81 39.33
N VAL A 166 -2.96 -50.25 38.09
CA VAL A 166 -4.10 -50.33 37.18
C VAL A 166 -5.38 -50.89 37.79
N THR A 167 -6.53 -50.31 37.42
CA THR A 167 -7.77 -51.07 37.18
C THR A 167 -8.57 -50.37 36.07
N GLN A 168 -8.71 -51.05 34.93
CA GLN A 168 -9.69 -50.74 33.88
C GLN A 168 -11.08 -51.15 34.37
N GLU A 169 -12.11 -50.38 34.04
CA GLU A 169 -13.25 -50.80 33.21
C GLU A 169 -14.47 -49.89 33.36
N SER A 170 -15.20 -49.79 32.25
CA SER A 170 -16.63 -49.43 32.11
C SER A 170 -16.98 -48.00 31.68
N ALA A 171 -17.00 -47.88 30.35
CA ALA A 171 -18.12 -47.44 29.53
C ALA A 171 -19.15 -46.42 30.07
N ALA A 172 -19.31 -45.37 29.25
CA ALA A 172 -20.53 -44.65 28.94
C ALA A 172 -21.19 -43.84 30.08
N SER A 173 -20.90 -42.54 30.07
CA SER A 173 -21.93 -41.56 30.42
C SER A 173 -21.90 -40.41 29.41
N SER A 174 -23.02 -40.32 28.71
CA SER A 174 -23.55 -39.12 28.08
C SER A 174 -23.29 -37.89 28.96
N SER A 175 -22.65 -36.87 28.37
CA SER A 175 -22.73 -35.50 28.84
C SER A 175 -22.90 -34.66 27.61
N ALA A 176 -24.14 -34.22 27.39
CA ALA A 176 -24.49 -33.22 26.41
C ALA A 176 -23.70 -31.94 26.68
N GLU A 177 -22.72 -31.67 25.83
CA GLU A 177 -22.18 -30.32 25.69
C GLU A 177 -23.17 -29.55 24.81
N PRO A 178 -23.68 -28.39 25.25
CA PRO A 178 -24.58 -27.62 24.42
C PRO A 178 -23.79 -27.17 23.19
N THR A 179 -24.13 -27.78 22.06
CA THR A 179 -23.92 -27.19 20.75
C THR A 179 -24.68 -25.89 20.76
N THR A 180 -24.01 -24.80 21.16
CA THR A 180 -24.46 -23.47 20.75
C THR A 180 -24.06 -23.39 19.29
N THR A 181 -24.92 -23.97 18.46
CA THR A 181 -25.14 -23.51 17.10
C THR A 181 -25.49 -22.04 17.27
N GLU A 182 -24.50 -21.18 17.18
CA GLU A 182 -24.71 -19.76 16.87
C GLU A 182 -25.17 -19.73 15.41
N GLU A 183 -26.43 -20.10 15.25
CA GLU A 183 -27.26 -19.68 14.14
C GLU A 183 -27.20 -18.16 14.18
N ALA A 184 -26.35 -17.59 13.34
CA ALA A 184 -26.22 -16.16 13.14
C ALA A 184 -27.61 -15.60 12.87
N ALA A 185 -28.23 -15.09 13.92
CA ALA A 185 -29.50 -14.42 13.86
C ALA A 185 -29.28 -13.22 12.94
N ALA A 186 -29.92 -13.26 11.77
CA ALA A 186 -30.15 -12.08 10.99
C ALA A 186 -30.88 -11.05 11.88
N GLY A 187 -30.20 -9.94 12.17
CA GLY A 187 -30.80 -8.77 12.80
C GLY A 187 -30.44 -8.52 14.26
N GLU A 188 -29.15 -8.37 14.58
CA GLU A 188 -28.77 -7.40 15.60
C GLU A 188 -28.65 -6.03 14.92
N ASP A 189 -29.35 -5.03 15.44
CA ASP A 189 -29.33 -3.62 15.00
C ASP A 189 -27.92 -3.07 15.23
N ARG A 190 -27.02 -3.37 14.29
CA ARG A 190 -25.63 -2.90 14.34
C ARG A 190 -25.65 -1.37 14.38
N PRO A 191 -24.69 -0.72 15.05
CA PRO A 191 -24.59 0.72 14.97
C PRO A 191 -24.46 1.17 13.50
N HIS A 192 -25.37 2.03 13.06
CA HIS A 192 -25.36 2.56 11.70
C HIS A 192 -24.77 3.97 11.63
N LEU A 193 -24.02 4.22 10.57
CA LEU A 193 -23.54 5.55 10.21
C LEU A 193 -24.67 6.37 9.58
N LYS A 194 -24.86 7.59 10.06
CA LYS A 194 -25.76 8.54 9.40
C LYS A 194 -25.11 9.03 8.10
N ALA A 195 -25.86 9.04 7.00
CA ALA A 195 -25.39 9.59 5.74
C ALA A 195 -24.96 11.06 5.89
N GLN A 196 -23.80 11.39 5.33
CA GLN A 196 -23.21 12.73 5.32
C GLN A 196 -22.91 13.13 3.88
N THR A 197 -23.00 14.42 3.60
CA THR A 197 -22.59 14.99 2.31
C THR A 197 -21.76 16.22 2.57
N LEU A 198 -20.52 16.17 2.08
CA LEU A 198 -19.54 17.22 2.18
C LEU A 198 -19.31 17.78 0.78
N THR A 199 -19.13 19.09 0.70
CA THR A 199 -18.91 19.79 -0.56
C THR A 199 -17.78 20.79 -0.39
N GLY A 200 -17.10 21.09 -1.50
CA GLY A 200 -16.08 22.12 -1.55
C GLY A 200 -15.68 22.45 -2.98
N THR A 201 -14.68 23.30 -3.10
CA THR A 201 -14.08 23.74 -4.37
C THR A 201 -12.59 23.89 -4.17
N GLY A 202 -11.79 23.39 -5.10
CA GLY A 202 -10.34 23.44 -4.93
C GLY A 202 -9.84 22.43 -3.90
N ASP A 203 -8.60 22.66 -3.44
CA ASP A 203 -8.02 21.93 -2.31
C ASP A 203 -8.79 22.22 -1.01
N ASP A 204 -9.05 21.20 -0.20
CA ASP A 204 -9.78 21.33 1.06
C ASP A 204 -9.49 20.16 2.01
N VAL A 205 -9.76 20.36 3.30
CA VAL A 205 -9.64 19.34 4.34
C VAL A 205 -10.95 19.26 5.11
N LYS A 206 -11.55 18.07 5.19
CA LYS A 206 -12.81 17.81 5.90
C LYS A 206 -12.62 16.83 7.04
N THR A 207 -12.88 17.29 8.26
CA THR A 207 -12.97 16.42 9.43
C THR A 207 -14.32 15.69 9.45
N VAL A 208 -14.31 14.43 9.87
CA VAL A 208 -15.47 13.55 9.99
C VAL A 208 -15.40 12.73 11.27
N ASP A 209 -16.55 12.23 11.72
CA ASP A 209 -16.63 11.20 12.76
C ASP A 209 -17.40 10.00 12.19
N LEU A 210 -16.65 8.96 11.83
CA LEU A 210 -17.22 7.70 11.35
C LEU A 210 -17.54 6.73 12.50
N LYS A 211 -17.27 7.12 13.76
CA LYS A 211 -17.45 6.28 14.95
C LYS A 211 -16.67 4.96 14.92
N GLY A 212 -15.63 4.88 14.09
CA GLY A 212 -14.88 3.64 13.83
C GLY A 212 -15.69 2.57 13.10
N LEU A 213 -16.76 2.94 12.41
CA LEU A 213 -17.57 2.05 11.59
C LEU A 213 -17.08 2.06 10.14
N PRO A 214 -17.07 0.91 9.44
CA PRO A 214 -16.77 0.88 8.02
C PRO A 214 -17.83 1.67 7.25
N ALA A 215 -17.38 2.39 6.22
CA ALA A 215 -18.25 3.24 5.42
C ALA A 215 -17.94 3.08 3.93
N VAL A 216 -18.93 3.42 3.10
CA VAL A 216 -18.70 3.66 1.67
C VAL A 216 -18.67 5.16 1.43
N VAL A 217 -17.63 5.61 0.74
CA VAL A 217 -17.52 7.00 0.30
C VAL A 217 -17.69 7.09 -1.19
N THR A 218 -18.48 8.06 -1.66
CA THR A 218 -18.64 8.38 -3.07
C THR A 218 -18.09 9.77 -3.32
N PHE A 219 -17.01 9.86 -4.08
CA PHE A 219 -16.38 11.12 -4.44
C PHE A 219 -16.70 11.49 -5.87
N THR A 220 -16.97 12.77 -6.09
CA THR A 220 -17.35 13.29 -7.41
C THR A 220 -16.70 14.65 -7.62
N CYS A 221 -15.91 14.77 -8.69
CA CYS A 221 -15.48 16.04 -9.25
C CYS A 221 -15.65 16.00 -10.78
N LYS A 222 -16.84 16.33 -11.27
CA LYS A 222 -17.17 16.17 -12.71
C LYS A 222 -16.51 17.20 -13.62
N ALA A 223 -16.18 18.36 -13.05
CA ALA A 223 -15.59 19.48 -13.79
C ALA A 223 -14.10 19.64 -13.48
N CYS A 224 -13.48 18.68 -12.81
CA CYS A 224 -12.04 18.68 -12.61
C CYS A 224 -11.32 18.46 -13.94
N SER A 225 -10.21 19.14 -14.16
CA SER A 225 -9.38 19.04 -15.37
C SER A 225 -7.91 18.72 -15.06
N GLY A 226 -7.45 19.09 -13.87
CA GLY A 226 -6.11 18.83 -13.35
C GLY A 226 -6.06 17.62 -12.42
N ASN A 227 -5.16 17.68 -11.44
CA ASN A 227 -5.01 16.64 -10.44
C ASN A 227 -6.28 16.53 -9.58
N THR A 228 -6.80 15.31 -9.44
CA THR A 228 -7.99 15.01 -8.64
C THR A 228 -7.64 13.90 -7.67
N VAL A 229 -7.48 14.28 -6.40
CA VAL A 229 -6.99 13.41 -5.32
C VAL A 229 -7.94 13.46 -4.14
N LEU A 230 -8.22 12.27 -3.58
CA LEU A 230 -8.89 12.10 -2.31
C LEU A 230 -8.04 11.16 -1.43
N GLU A 231 -7.62 11.68 -0.30
CA GLU A 231 -6.83 10.98 0.71
C GLU A 231 -7.56 10.92 2.05
N THR A 232 -7.20 9.95 2.88
CA THR A 232 -7.63 9.85 4.27
C THR A 232 -6.44 9.77 5.21
N ASN A 233 -6.67 10.03 6.50
CA ASN A 233 -5.70 9.76 7.56
C ASN A 233 -5.87 8.36 8.19
N GLY A 234 -6.80 7.54 7.70
CA GLY A 234 -7.07 6.19 8.17
C GLY A 234 -6.13 5.15 7.54
N ALA A 235 -6.53 3.88 7.61
CA ALA A 235 -5.77 2.78 6.99
C ALA A 235 -5.71 2.89 5.45
N GLU A 236 -6.82 3.31 4.83
CA GLU A 236 -6.94 3.51 3.38
C GLU A 236 -6.51 4.95 2.99
N ILE A 237 -5.19 5.17 2.93
CA ILE A 237 -4.61 6.52 2.81
C ILE A 237 -4.94 7.21 1.47
N LEU A 238 -4.94 6.49 0.34
CA LEU A 238 -5.13 7.07 -0.99
C LEU A 238 -6.31 6.39 -1.69
N LEU A 239 -7.43 7.10 -1.80
CA LEU A 239 -8.67 6.57 -2.39
C LEU A 239 -8.79 6.94 -3.86
N VAL A 240 -8.46 8.18 -4.21
CA VAL A 240 -8.53 8.68 -5.58
C VAL A 240 -7.22 9.36 -5.92
N ASN A 241 -6.64 9.01 -7.07
CA ASN A 241 -5.48 9.69 -7.64
C ASN A 241 -5.55 9.60 -9.16
N THR A 242 -6.17 10.61 -9.76
CA THR A 242 -6.36 10.67 -11.21
C THR A 242 -6.16 12.09 -11.73
N THR A 243 -6.16 12.23 -13.06
CA THR A 243 -6.20 13.53 -13.73
C THR A 243 -7.57 13.71 -14.40
N GLY A 244 -8.19 14.85 -14.17
CA GLY A 244 -9.46 15.23 -14.77
C GLY A 244 -10.66 14.81 -13.94
N ALA A 245 -11.78 14.65 -14.64
CA ALA A 245 -13.07 14.38 -14.02
C ALA A 245 -13.09 13.01 -13.35
N TYR A 246 -13.74 12.93 -12.19
CA TYR A 246 -13.85 11.68 -11.43
C TYR A 246 -15.25 11.51 -10.83
N ALA A 247 -15.74 10.26 -10.82
CA ALA A 247 -16.93 9.85 -10.08
C ALA A 247 -16.87 8.35 -9.75
N GLY A 248 -16.63 8.02 -8.49
CA GLY A 248 -16.44 6.65 -8.04
C GLY A 248 -16.67 6.50 -6.54
N SER A 249 -16.68 5.25 -6.08
CA SER A 249 -16.88 4.92 -4.67
C SER A 249 -15.81 3.98 -4.14
N HIS A 250 -15.45 4.16 -2.87
CA HIS A 250 -14.43 3.37 -2.16
C HIS A 250 -14.91 2.99 -0.76
N LEU A 251 -14.41 1.88 -0.24
CA LEU A 251 -14.54 1.52 1.16
C LEU A 251 -13.49 2.27 1.99
N VAL A 252 -13.85 2.62 3.21
CA VAL A 252 -12.95 3.16 4.24
C VAL A 252 -13.22 2.45 5.56
N ASP A 253 -12.20 2.42 6.42
CA ASP A 253 -12.25 1.80 7.74
C ASP A 253 -12.60 0.31 7.65
N THR A 254 -12.05 -0.38 6.64
CA THR A 254 -12.23 -1.84 6.46
C THR A 254 -11.40 -2.66 7.44
N SER A 255 -10.45 -2.01 8.12
CA SER A 255 -9.56 -2.62 9.11
C SER A 255 -9.58 -1.84 10.43
N ALA A 256 -9.38 -2.56 11.54
CA ALA A 256 -9.37 -1.96 12.87
C ALA A 256 -8.05 -1.22 13.17
N GLY A 257 -8.12 -0.16 13.97
CA GLY A 257 -6.94 0.47 14.60
C GLY A 257 -6.45 1.76 13.97
N ALA A 258 -7.01 2.19 12.83
CA ALA A 258 -6.71 3.48 12.19
C ALA A 258 -8.00 4.10 11.59
N PRO A 259 -8.94 4.56 12.42
CA PRO A 259 -10.21 5.10 11.94
C PRO A 259 -9.99 6.41 11.19
N THR A 260 -10.76 6.61 10.13
CA THR A 260 -10.74 7.83 9.33
C THR A 260 -11.44 8.95 10.08
N THR A 261 -10.71 10.03 10.31
CA THR A 261 -11.24 11.26 10.93
C THR A 261 -11.11 12.47 10.02
N GLU A 262 -10.40 12.34 8.90
CA GLU A 262 -10.13 13.43 7.99
C GLU A 262 -10.04 12.93 6.54
N PHE A 263 -10.66 13.69 5.64
CA PHE A 263 -10.47 13.59 4.20
C PHE A 263 -9.70 14.81 3.70
N ASN A 264 -8.65 14.59 2.93
CA ASN A 264 -7.90 15.63 2.25
C ASN A 264 -8.20 15.54 0.74
N VAL A 265 -8.69 16.65 0.18
CA VAL A 265 -9.05 16.76 -1.23
C VAL A 265 -8.05 17.69 -1.90
N SER A 266 -7.48 17.26 -3.02
CA SER A 266 -6.83 18.16 -3.98
C SER A 266 -7.57 18.10 -5.31
N ALA A 267 -8.07 19.24 -5.75
CA ALA A 267 -8.94 19.36 -6.93
C ALA A 267 -8.84 20.78 -7.49
N ASP A 268 -9.14 20.96 -8.78
CA ASP A 268 -9.17 22.28 -9.43
C ASP A 268 -10.59 22.83 -9.64
N SER A 269 -11.62 22.10 -9.16
CA SER A 269 -13.02 22.42 -9.38
C SER A 269 -13.91 22.07 -8.19
N ALA A 270 -15.23 22.26 -8.36
CA ALA A 270 -16.24 21.90 -7.38
C ALA A 270 -16.37 20.39 -7.24
N TRP A 271 -16.41 19.92 -6.00
CA TRP A 271 -16.48 18.50 -5.68
C TRP A 271 -17.52 18.20 -4.59
N THR A 272 -17.94 16.94 -4.53
CA THR A 272 -18.84 16.39 -3.52
C THR A 272 -18.29 15.07 -3.01
N LEU A 273 -18.33 14.88 -1.70
CA LEU A 273 -17.99 13.65 -1.00
C LEU A 273 -19.20 13.20 -0.19
N LYS A 274 -19.83 12.11 -0.61
CA LYS A 274 -20.93 11.46 0.11
C LYS A 274 -20.36 10.33 0.94
N ILE A 275 -20.77 10.23 2.20
CA ILE A 275 -20.35 9.18 3.12
C ILE A 275 -21.61 8.48 3.60
N GLU A 276 -21.66 7.15 3.46
CA GLU A 276 -22.83 6.35 3.78
C GLU A 276 -22.43 5.11 4.57
N ASP A 277 -23.40 4.59 5.32
CA ASP A 277 -23.27 3.28 5.93
C ASP A 277 -23.10 2.22 4.85
N ILE A 278 -22.29 1.20 5.14
CA ILE A 278 -21.98 0.09 4.24
C ILE A 278 -23.23 -0.70 3.80
N ASP A 279 -24.31 -0.62 4.57
CA ASP A 279 -25.60 -1.26 4.25
C ASP A 279 -26.31 -0.61 3.05
N ASN A 280 -25.87 0.60 2.63
CA ASN A 280 -26.40 1.29 1.44
C ASN A 280 -25.66 0.91 0.15
N VAL A 281 -24.67 0.03 0.22
CA VAL A 281 -23.92 -0.44 -0.94
C VAL A 281 -24.85 -1.24 -1.87
N PRO A 282 -24.83 -1.00 -3.19
CA PRO A 282 -25.63 -1.78 -4.14
C PRO A 282 -25.27 -3.27 -4.09
N SER A 283 -26.26 -4.15 -4.02
CA SER A 283 -26.05 -5.60 -4.04
C SER A 283 -26.33 -6.24 -5.40
N SER A 284 -25.72 -7.39 -5.65
CA SER A 284 -25.98 -8.22 -6.85
C SER A 284 -25.95 -9.69 -6.49
N THR A 285 -26.92 -10.45 -7.03
CA THR A 285 -27.10 -11.88 -6.76
C THR A 285 -26.75 -12.81 -7.93
N ASP A 286 -26.29 -12.26 -9.06
CA ASP A 286 -25.89 -13.06 -10.22
C ASP A 286 -24.86 -12.30 -11.08
N LYS A 287 -25.26 -11.15 -11.62
CA LYS A 287 -24.42 -10.35 -12.52
C LYS A 287 -24.54 -8.86 -12.20
N VAL A 288 -23.39 -8.19 -12.21
CA VAL A 288 -23.27 -6.75 -12.10
C VAL A 288 -22.33 -6.20 -13.16
N SER A 289 -22.65 -5.00 -13.66
CA SER A 289 -21.82 -4.25 -14.59
C SER A 289 -21.63 -2.83 -14.04
N GLY A 290 -20.48 -2.23 -14.34
CA GLY A 290 -20.19 -0.86 -13.93
C GLY A 290 -19.14 -0.20 -14.80
N HIS A 291 -18.90 1.07 -14.51
CA HIS A 291 -17.85 1.89 -15.11
C HIS A 291 -17.11 2.61 -13.98
N GLY A 292 -15.79 2.70 -14.11
CA GLY A 292 -14.95 3.34 -13.11
C GLY A 292 -14.88 2.56 -11.80
N ASP A 293 -14.43 3.24 -10.75
CA ASP A 293 -14.38 2.65 -9.40
C ASP A 293 -15.79 2.49 -8.81
N LYS A 294 -16.05 1.31 -8.22
CA LYS A 294 -17.30 1.01 -7.51
C LYS A 294 -17.09 0.10 -6.31
N VAL A 295 -17.99 0.23 -5.35
CA VAL A 295 -18.20 -0.71 -4.26
C VAL A 295 -19.57 -1.37 -4.45
N LEU A 296 -19.64 -2.67 -4.25
CA LEU A 296 -20.87 -3.45 -4.30
C LEU A 296 -20.84 -4.56 -3.23
N TYR A 297 -22.03 -5.08 -2.89
CA TYR A 297 -22.17 -6.28 -2.07
C TYR A 297 -22.48 -7.47 -2.98
N TRP A 298 -21.59 -8.45 -3.00
CA TRP A 298 -21.63 -9.62 -3.86
C TRP A 298 -22.36 -10.76 -3.12
N ASP A 299 -23.67 -10.83 -3.29
CA ASP A 299 -24.58 -11.73 -2.56
C ASP A 299 -24.92 -12.95 -3.41
N VAL A 300 -23.93 -13.80 -3.64
CA VAL A 300 -24.06 -14.99 -4.49
C VAL A 300 -23.72 -16.24 -3.68
N ALA A 301 -24.22 -17.39 -4.12
CA ALA A 301 -23.89 -18.67 -3.47
C ALA A 301 -22.51 -19.22 -3.85
N SER A 302 -21.92 -18.72 -4.94
CA SER A 302 -20.66 -19.22 -5.51
C SER A 302 -19.46 -18.38 -5.07
N ASP A 303 -18.34 -19.05 -4.81
CA ASP A 303 -17.06 -18.43 -4.48
C ASP A 303 -16.20 -18.15 -5.73
N LYS A 304 -16.81 -18.23 -6.92
CA LYS A 304 -16.17 -17.96 -8.21
C LYS A 304 -16.96 -16.95 -9.02
N ALA A 305 -16.23 -16.12 -9.75
CA ALA A 305 -16.81 -15.17 -10.68
C ALA A 305 -16.03 -15.10 -11.99
N THR A 306 -16.75 -14.96 -13.10
CA THR A 306 -16.18 -14.47 -14.35
C THR A 306 -16.17 -12.95 -14.33
N ILE A 307 -14.99 -12.36 -14.52
CA ILE A 307 -14.77 -10.91 -14.49
C ILE A 307 -14.21 -10.46 -15.83
N THR A 308 -14.72 -9.34 -16.33
CA THR A 308 -14.21 -8.66 -17.53
C THR A 308 -13.92 -7.19 -17.26
N ASN A 309 -12.93 -6.63 -17.93
CA ASN A 309 -12.63 -5.20 -17.94
C ASN A 309 -12.32 -4.72 -19.37
N LYS A 310 -12.76 -3.49 -19.67
CA LYS A 310 -12.49 -2.73 -20.89
C LYS A 310 -11.99 -1.35 -20.50
N GLY A 311 -10.69 -1.26 -20.25
CA GLY A 311 -9.99 -0.07 -19.79
C GLY A 311 -8.51 -0.12 -20.18
N GLU A 312 -7.77 0.94 -19.87
CA GLU A 312 -6.36 1.09 -20.27
C GLU A 312 -5.41 1.11 -19.06
N SER A 313 -5.95 1.42 -17.87
CA SER A 313 -5.18 1.67 -16.65
C SER A 313 -5.22 0.49 -15.68
N ASN A 314 -4.81 0.71 -14.44
CA ASN A 314 -4.84 -0.34 -13.41
C ASN A 314 -6.27 -0.86 -13.20
N PHE A 315 -6.44 -2.17 -13.28
CA PHE A 315 -7.68 -2.88 -13.02
C PHE A 315 -7.51 -3.81 -11.82
N VAL A 316 -8.17 -3.45 -10.72
CA VAL A 316 -8.12 -4.20 -9.46
C VAL A 316 -9.53 -4.57 -9.06
N VAL A 317 -9.71 -5.83 -8.64
CA VAL A 317 -10.92 -6.28 -7.96
C VAL A 317 -10.49 -6.88 -6.63
N GLN A 318 -10.96 -6.28 -5.54
CA GLN A 318 -10.69 -6.73 -4.18
C GLN A 318 -11.98 -7.19 -3.52
N GLY A 319 -11.95 -8.38 -2.91
CA GLY A 319 -13.05 -8.95 -2.14
C GLY A 319 -12.76 -8.86 -0.63
N PHE A 320 -13.81 -8.61 0.15
CA PHE A 320 -13.77 -8.49 1.61
C PHE A 320 -14.74 -9.50 2.26
N GLY A 321 -15.00 -10.62 1.57
CA GLY A 321 -15.87 -11.70 2.05
C GLY A 321 -15.21 -12.68 3.02
N SER A 322 -13.88 -12.65 3.13
CA SER A 322 -13.08 -13.49 4.02
C SER A 322 -12.30 -12.65 5.03
N GLU A 323 -11.70 -13.29 6.05
CA GLU A 323 -10.93 -12.60 7.09
C GLU A 323 -9.75 -11.77 6.55
N VAL A 324 -9.21 -12.18 5.40
CA VAL A 324 -8.10 -11.50 4.72
C VAL A 324 -8.62 -11.01 3.36
N PRO A 325 -8.50 -9.70 3.05
CA PRO A 325 -8.94 -9.19 1.76
C PRO A 325 -8.33 -9.95 0.58
N GLU A 326 -9.19 -10.39 -0.34
CA GLU A 326 -8.84 -11.16 -1.53
C GLU A 326 -8.48 -10.22 -2.67
N LEU A 327 -7.28 -10.35 -3.24
CA LEU A 327 -6.90 -9.64 -4.46
C LEU A 327 -7.27 -10.48 -5.70
N ALA A 328 -8.57 -10.54 -6.00
CA ALA A 328 -9.14 -11.39 -7.05
C ALA A 328 -8.59 -11.05 -8.44
N VAL A 329 -8.43 -9.75 -8.75
CA VAL A 329 -7.77 -9.28 -9.97
C VAL A 329 -6.81 -8.15 -9.64
N ASN A 330 -5.62 -8.17 -10.25
CA ASN A 330 -4.66 -7.07 -10.25
C ASN A 330 -3.90 -7.10 -11.58
N LYS A 331 -4.38 -6.32 -12.54
CA LYS A 331 -3.91 -6.28 -13.94
C LYS A 331 -3.91 -4.85 -14.45
N ILE A 332 -3.38 -4.65 -15.65
CA ILE A 332 -3.43 -3.37 -16.35
C ILE A 332 -4.21 -3.58 -17.65
N GLY A 333 -5.16 -2.69 -17.89
CA GLY A 333 -5.98 -2.62 -19.09
C GLY A 333 -7.08 -3.68 -19.16
N ASP A 334 -7.37 -4.11 -20.39
CA ASP A 334 -8.35 -5.16 -20.70
C ASP A 334 -8.13 -6.45 -19.90
N TYR A 335 -9.23 -7.02 -19.42
CA TYR A 335 -9.22 -8.29 -18.69
C TYR A 335 -10.42 -9.16 -19.03
N SER A 336 -10.22 -10.48 -19.02
CA SER A 336 -11.29 -11.48 -19.04
C SER A 336 -10.77 -12.76 -18.40
N GLY A 337 -11.44 -13.22 -17.35
CA GLY A 337 -11.01 -14.42 -16.63
C GLY A 337 -12.05 -14.91 -15.63
N THR A 338 -11.83 -16.11 -15.10
CA THR A 338 -12.58 -16.63 -13.94
C THR A 338 -11.63 -16.70 -12.76
N VAL A 339 -12.07 -16.16 -11.62
CA VAL A 339 -11.27 -16.01 -10.40
C VAL A 339 -12.07 -16.47 -9.19
N GLN A 340 -11.35 -16.74 -8.10
CA GLN A 340 -11.94 -16.86 -6.78
C GLN A 340 -12.43 -15.46 -6.34
N LEU A 341 -13.65 -15.39 -5.84
CA LEU A 341 -14.23 -14.19 -5.26
C LEU A 341 -15.29 -14.61 -4.23
N THR A 342 -14.92 -14.56 -2.94
CA THR A 342 -15.84 -14.93 -1.86
C THR A 342 -16.99 -13.93 -1.74
N PRO A 343 -18.25 -14.39 -1.49
CA PRO A 343 -19.39 -13.51 -1.25
C PRO A 343 -19.13 -12.49 -0.13
N GLY A 344 -19.55 -11.23 -0.33
CA GLY A 344 -19.27 -10.13 0.59
C GLY A 344 -19.04 -8.80 -0.13
N PHE A 345 -18.44 -7.82 0.54
CA PHE A 345 -18.13 -6.53 -0.11
C PHE A 345 -17.05 -6.70 -1.17
N VAL A 346 -17.21 -6.00 -2.28
CA VAL A 346 -16.27 -6.00 -3.41
C VAL A 346 -16.00 -4.56 -3.81
N GLN A 347 -14.72 -4.21 -3.93
CA GLN A 347 -14.27 -2.94 -4.49
C GLN A 347 -13.59 -3.20 -5.83
N VAL A 348 -14.09 -2.53 -6.86
CA VAL A 348 -13.52 -2.50 -8.21
C VAL A 348 -12.82 -1.17 -8.39
N ASN A 349 -11.57 -1.19 -8.84
CA ASN A 349 -10.85 -0.02 -9.34
C ASN A 349 -10.62 -0.23 -10.84
N SER A 350 -11.09 0.71 -11.64
CA SER A 350 -10.97 0.67 -13.10
C SER A 350 -11.14 2.06 -13.68
N ASP A 351 -10.54 2.31 -14.85
CA ASP A 351 -10.85 3.46 -15.71
C ASP A 351 -11.91 3.12 -16.78
N GLY A 352 -12.37 1.88 -16.82
CA GLY A 352 -13.13 1.31 -17.91
C GLY A 352 -14.46 0.67 -17.52
N ASP A 353 -15.11 0.06 -18.50
CA ASP A 353 -16.34 -0.73 -18.31
C ASP A 353 -15.98 -2.14 -17.87
N TRP A 354 -16.67 -2.66 -16.88
CA TRP A 354 -16.40 -4.00 -16.34
C TRP A 354 -17.69 -4.76 -16.03
N THR A 355 -17.56 -6.09 -15.94
CA THR A 355 -18.65 -6.98 -15.51
C THR A 355 -18.12 -8.05 -14.55
N ILE A 356 -18.96 -8.44 -13.59
CA ILE A 356 -18.73 -9.57 -12.67
C ILE A 356 -19.97 -10.46 -12.77
N THR A 357 -19.79 -11.75 -13.03
CA THR A 357 -20.86 -12.74 -13.18
C THR A 357 -20.54 -13.97 -12.32
N ALA A 358 -21.48 -14.41 -11.49
CA ALA A 358 -21.34 -15.62 -10.66
C ALA A 358 -21.11 -16.87 -11.52
N LYS A 359 -20.42 -17.86 -10.95
CA LYS A 359 -20.06 -19.09 -11.68
C LYS A 359 -20.52 -20.39 -11.06
#